data_AF-A0A948VYV7-F1
#
_entry.id   AF-A0A948VYV7-F1
#
_cell.length_a   1.000
_cell.length_b   1.000
_cell.length_c   1.000
_cell.angle_alpha   90.00
_cell.angle_beta   90.00
_cell.angle_gamma   90.00
#
_symmetry.space_group_name_H-M   'P 1'
#
loop_
_entity.id
_entity.type
_entity.pdbx_description
1 polymer ?
#
loop_
_entity_poly.entity_id
_entity_poly.type
_entity_poly.pdbx_seq_one_letter_code
_entity_poly.pdbx_strand_id
1 'polypeptide(L)'
;MKDALSRLQSLSAQMSLEPAEECSAAHPSSDFGSPTGVLREGAGGEGIFVHPAVLPNGQRIKLFKTLLTSVCERDCYYCPFRAGRDFRRATFQPEEFARLFVQLYERGIAEGIFISSGMAGGGIRTQDRLIETIEILRFKLGFRGYVHLKIMPGAERAQVERAMQIADRVSVNLEAPNSGRLAQLAPHKQFTEELLAPLKWMDEIRRTQSPAQTWNGRWPSSVTQFVTGGAGESDLELLTTTAYLYRHLKLKRAYFSPFKPIPDTPLENQPPTPAIRERCLYQASFLLRDYGFDLEEMPFEADGCLPVQIDPKQAWAQINLSGRPLEVNRAERRELLRVPGIGPKSAEAIL
;
A
#
# COMPACT_ATOMS: atom_id res chain seq x y z
N MET A 1 -14.92 21.54 -16.57
CA MET A 1 -15.39 20.24 -16.03
C MET A 1 -15.25 19.11 -17.03
N LYS A 2 -15.75 19.21 -18.28
CA LYS A 2 -15.61 18.14 -19.30
C LYS A 2 -14.15 17.73 -19.57
N ASP A 3 -13.25 18.70 -19.72
CA ASP A 3 -11.81 18.41 -19.94
C ASP A 3 -11.13 17.75 -18.72
N ALA A 4 -11.41 18.24 -17.52
CA ALA A 4 -10.89 17.65 -16.28
C ALA A 4 -11.42 16.22 -16.03
N LEU A 5 -12.69 15.96 -16.34
CA LEU A 5 -13.27 14.60 -16.26
C LEU A 5 -12.65 13.67 -17.31
N SER A 6 -12.42 14.14 -18.54
CA SER A 6 -11.75 13.35 -19.58
C SER A 6 -10.30 13.01 -19.20
N ARG A 7 -9.55 13.98 -18.64
CA ARG A 7 -8.21 13.72 -18.10
C ARG A 7 -8.25 12.71 -16.95
N LEU A 8 -9.25 12.80 -16.08
CA LEU A 8 -9.41 11.85 -14.99
C LEU A 8 -9.70 10.45 -15.51
N GLN A 9 -10.60 10.30 -16.47
CA GLN A 9 -10.88 9.01 -17.12
C GLN A 9 -9.60 8.39 -17.72
N SER A 10 -8.80 9.20 -18.40
CA SER A 10 -7.51 8.76 -18.96
C SER A 10 -6.54 8.25 -17.90
N LEU A 11 -6.48 8.88 -16.71
CA LEU A 11 -5.67 8.38 -15.59
C LEU A 11 -6.27 7.12 -14.98
N SER A 12 -7.59 7.12 -14.73
CA SER A 12 -8.33 6.02 -14.13
C SER A 12 -8.24 4.72 -14.96
N ALA A 13 -8.22 4.81 -16.29
CA ALA A 13 -8.06 3.65 -17.17
C ALA A 13 -6.76 2.88 -16.89
N GLN A 14 -5.65 3.59 -16.72
CA GLN A 14 -4.33 2.99 -16.45
C GLN A 14 -4.14 2.65 -14.97
N MET A 15 -4.83 3.32 -14.04
CA MET A 15 -4.80 3.00 -12.60
C MET A 15 -5.28 1.58 -12.30
N SER A 16 -6.14 1.00 -13.14
CA SER A 16 -6.56 -0.40 -13.02
C SER A 16 -5.40 -1.40 -13.15
N LEU A 17 -4.31 -0.98 -13.80
CA LEU A 17 -3.09 -1.76 -13.98
C LEU A 17 -2.10 -1.58 -12.83
N GLU A 18 -2.31 -0.59 -11.94
CA GLU A 18 -1.46 -0.41 -10.77
C GLU A 18 -1.84 -1.42 -9.66
N PRO A 19 -0.85 -2.07 -9.04
CA PRO A 19 -0.94 -2.66 -7.70
C PRO A 19 -1.84 -1.89 -6.71
N ALA A 20 -2.98 -2.46 -6.31
CA ALA A 20 -3.94 -1.77 -5.45
C ALA A 20 -3.54 -1.87 -3.96
N GLU A 21 -2.89 -0.83 -3.44
CA GLU A 21 -2.40 -0.68 -2.05
C GLU A 21 -3.45 -0.86 -0.94
N GLU A 22 -4.75 -1.06 -1.22
CA GLU A 22 -5.76 -1.20 -0.14
C GLU A 22 -6.99 -2.07 -0.47
N CYS A 23 -6.99 -2.80 -1.60
CA CYS A 23 -8.19 -3.54 -2.04
C CYS A 23 -8.27 -5.00 -1.56
N SER A 24 -7.33 -5.48 -0.76
CA SER A 24 -7.39 -6.84 -0.23
C SER A 24 -6.68 -6.95 1.12
N ALA A 25 -7.45 -6.96 2.20
CA ALA A 25 -7.46 -8.08 3.14
C ALA A 25 -8.42 -7.74 4.27
N ALA A 26 -9.55 -8.43 4.30
CA ALA A 26 -9.96 -9.26 5.43
C ALA A 26 -11.34 -9.89 5.15
N HIS A 27 -11.38 -11.22 5.30
CA HIS A 27 -12.55 -12.12 5.38
C HIS A 27 -13.17 -12.68 4.09
N PRO A 28 -13.48 -14.00 4.06
CA PRO A 28 -14.18 -14.68 2.97
C PRO A 28 -15.70 -14.45 3.00
N SER A 29 -16.17 -13.26 3.41
CA SER A 29 -17.57 -12.89 3.22
C SER A 29 -17.73 -12.24 1.84
N SER A 30 -18.40 -12.98 0.97
CA SER A 30 -18.60 -12.78 -0.46
C SER A 30 -19.49 -11.58 -0.86
N ASP A 31 -19.50 -10.49 -0.09
CA ASP A 31 -20.52 -9.43 -0.24
C ASP A 31 -20.00 -8.04 -0.61
N PHE A 32 -18.72 -7.87 -0.97
CA PHE A 32 -18.23 -6.57 -1.44
C PHE A 32 -17.79 -6.61 -2.89
N GLY A 33 -18.54 -5.86 -3.71
CA GLY A 33 -18.35 -5.75 -5.14
C GLY A 33 -16.99 -5.20 -5.55
N SER A 34 -16.63 -5.53 -6.79
CA SER A 34 -15.53 -4.96 -7.57
C SER A 34 -15.59 -3.42 -7.59
N PRO A 35 -14.48 -2.72 -7.96
CA PRO A 35 -14.49 -1.27 -8.15
C PRO A 35 -15.73 -0.83 -8.94
N THR A 36 -16.63 -0.12 -8.26
CA THR A 36 -17.87 0.37 -8.89
C THR A 36 -17.56 1.63 -9.68
N GLY A 37 -17.77 1.58 -11.00
CA GLY A 37 -17.76 2.77 -11.84
C GLY A 37 -18.98 3.63 -11.52
N VAL A 38 -18.77 4.83 -10.96
CA VAL A 38 -19.87 5.66 -10.41
C VAL A 38 -20.43 6.65 -11.43
N LEU A 39 -19.72 6.91 -12.53
CA LEU A 39 -20.16 7.83 -13.58
C LEU A 39 -20.01 7.19 -14.96
N ARG A 40 -21.16 6.86 -15.59
CA ARG A 40 -21.32 6.48 -17.00
C ARG A 40 -22.22 7.53 -17.66
N GLU A 41 -21.65 8.56 -18.26
CA GLU A 41 -22.37 9.39 -19.23
C GLU A 41 -21.95 8.97 -20.65
N GLY A 42 -22.89 8.40 -21.41
CA GLY A 42 -22.72 8.06 -22.83
C GLY A 42 -22.33 6.60 -23.09
N ALA A 43 -23.02 5.99 -24.07
CA ALA A 43 -22.80 4.62 -24.51
C ALA A 43 -21.33 4.41 -24.96
N GLY A 44 -20.59 3.58 -24.22
CA GLY A 44 -19.26 3.07 -24.60
C GLY A 44 -18.03 3.56 -23.84
N GLY A 45 -18.16 4.37 -22.77
CA GLY A 45 -17.00 5.06 -22.14
C GLY A 45 -16.49 4.54 -20.79
N GLU A 46 -15.17 4.67 -20.57
CA GLU A 46 -14.39 4.46 -19.33
C GLU A 46 -14.95 5.29 -18.15
N GLY A 47 -15.19 4.63 -17.00
CA GLY A 47 -15.79 5.25 -15.81
C GLY A 47 -14.74 5.76 -14.81
N ILE A 48 -15.18 6.63 -13.89
CA ILE A 48 -14.39 7.00 -12.69
C ILE A 48 -14.52 5.86 -11.68
N PHE A 49 -13.37 5.32 -11.25
CA PHE A 49 -13.31 4.23 -10.27
C PHE A 49 -13.07 4.75 -8.85
N VAL A 50 -13.88 4.27 -7.92
CA VAL A 50 -13.63 4.40 -6.48
C VAL A 50 -13.50 3.01 -5.88
N HIS A 51 -12.72 2.92 -4.81
CA HIS A 51 -12.36 1.66 -4.18
C HIS A 51 -12.93 1.60 -2.76
N PRO A 52 -13.54 0.49 -2.34
CA PRO A 52 -13.86 0.31 -0.94
C PRO A 52 -12.56 0.26 -0.12
N ALA A 53 -12.47 1.06 0.94
CA ALA A 53 -11.37 1.04 1.87
C ALA A 53 -11.89 0.95 3.31
N VAL A 54 -11.12 0.29 4.18
CA VAL A 54 -11.42 0.18 5.61
C VAL A 54 -10.46 1.07 6.39
N LEU A 55 -11.03 2.06 7.08
CA LEU A 55 -10.30 2.97 7.94
C LEU A 55 -9.80 2.27 9.21
N PRO A 56 -8.81 2.84 9.93
CA PRO A 56 -8.30 2.26 11.17
C PRO A 56 -9.36 2.01 12.26
N ASN A 57 -10.46 2.76 12.24
CA ASN A 57 -11.61 2.60 13.15
C ASN A 57 -12.62 1.52 12.69
N GLY A 58 -12.35 0.82 11.58
CA GLY A 58 -13.24 -0.20 11.00
C GLY A 58 -14.33 0.37 10.08
N GLN A 59 -14.45 1.68 9.96
CA GLN A 59 -15.40 2.32 9.04
C GLN A 59 -15.01 2.03 7.59
N ARG A 60 -16.00 1.78 6.74
CA ARG A 60 -15.82 1.60 5.30
C ARG A 60 -16.09 2.93 4.59
N ILE A 61 -15.24 3.28 3.63
CA ILE A 61 -15.38 4.50 2.82
C ILE A 61 -15.16 4.19 1.33
N LYS A 62 -15.74 5.02 0.45
CA LYS A 62 -15.39 5.08 -0.97
C LYS A 62 -14.13 5.92 -1.16
N LEU A 63 -12.99 5.26 -1.35
CA LEU A 63 -11.73 5.94 -1.57
C LEU A 63 -11.47 6.18 -3.05
N PHE A 64 -11.24 7.43 -3.41
CA PHE A 64 -10.81 7.80 -4.75
C PHE A 64 -9.30 7.67 -4.87
N LYS A 65 -8.83 6.74 -5.71
CA LYS A 65 -7.41 6.49 -5.92
C LYS A 65 -6.99 7.01 -7.29
N THR A 66 -6.01 7.89 -7.33
CA THR A 66 -5.55 8.45 -8.60
C THR A 66 -4.15 9.04 -8.51
N LEU A 67 -3.63 9.44 -9.66
CA LEU A 67 -2.41 10.19 -9.82
C LEU A 67 -2.68 11.69 -10.04
N LEU A 68 -1.73 12.52 -9.66
CA LEU A 68 -1.67 13.91 -10.11
C LEU A 68 -1.12 14.01 -11.55
N THR A 69 -0.16 13.15 -11.91
CA THR A 69 0.29 12.97 -13.29
C THR A 69 0.65 11.51 -13.59
N SER A 70 0.42 11.05 -14.83
CA SER A 70 0.97 9.79 -15.34
C SER A 70 2.30 9.96 -16.09
N VAL A 71 2.85 11.17 -16.14
CA VAL A 71 4.21 11.41 -16.64
C VAL A 71 5.21 10.93 -15.59
N CYS A 72 6.11 10.05 -16.01
CA CYS A 72 7.17 9.56 -15.15
C CYS A 72 8.49 9.52 -15.92
N GLU A 73 9.53 10.10 -15.35
CA GLU A 73 10.91 10.00 -15.83
C GLU A 73 11.60 8.70 -15.39
N ARG A 74 11.00 7.95 -14.45
CA ARG A 74 11.53 6.65 -14.04
C ARG A 74 11.02 5.54 -14.93
N ASP A 75 11.91 4.59 -15.16
CA ASP A 75 11.66 3.47 -16.05
C ASP A 75 11.50 2.14 -15.30
N CYS A 76 10.57 2.11 -14.34
CA CYS A 76 10.29 0.87 -13.59
C CYS A 76 9.68 -0.17 -14.52
N TYR A 77 10.32 -1.34 -14.63
CA TYR A 77 10.03 -2.35 -15.63
C TYR A 77 8.68 -3.05 -15.47
N TYR A 78 8.08 -2.98 -14.28
CA TYR A 78 6.74 -3.52 -14.02
C TYR A 78 5.62 -2.47 -14.16
N CYS A 79 5.96 -1.19 -14.32
CA CYS A 79 5.02 -0.09 -14.09
C CYS A 79 4.31 0.35 -15.38
N PRO A 80 2.98 0.52 -15.40
CA PRO A 80 2.26 0.98 -16.59
C PRO A 80 2.60 2.43 -16.95
N PHE A 81 3.14 3.21 -16.01
CA PHE A 81 3.46 4.63 -16.18
C PHE A 81 4.93 4.89 -16.52
N ARG A 82 5.75 3.85 -16.69
CA ARG A 82 7.20 3.95 -16.95
C ARG A 82 7.54 4.88 -18.11
N ALA A 83 8.70 5.51 -18.05
CA ALA A 83 9.16 6.46 -19.06
C ALA A 83 9.16 5.86 -20.49
N GLY A 84 9.65 4.63 -20.64
CA GLY A 84 9.80 4.00 -21.96
C GLY A 84 8.55 3.31 -22.51
N ARG A 85 7.37 3.51 -21.92
CA ARG A 85 6.09 3.01 -22.45
C ARG A 85 5.35 4.15 -23.14
N ASP A 86 4.93 3.92 -24.39
CA ASP A 86 4.18 4.88 -25.17
C ASP A 86 2.68 4.74 -24.93
N PHE A 87 2.09 5.73 -24.26
CA PHE A 87 0.66 5.82 -24.02
C PHE A 87 0.28 7.27 -23.73
N ARG A 88 -1.01 7.59 -23.83
CA ARG A 88 -1.51 8.94 -23.55
C ARG A 88 -1.30 9.31 -22.07
N ARG A 89 -0.50 10.35 -21.84
CA ARG A 89 -0.21 10.89 -20.49
C ARG A 89 -1.12 12.06 -20.16
N ALA A 90 -1.41 12.23 -18.88
CA ALA A 90 -2.23 13.32 -18.35
C ALA A 90 -1.63 13.87 -17.07
N THR A 91 -1.82 15.17 -16.86
CA THR A 91 -1.33 15.92 -15.69
C THR A 91 -2.42 16.87 -15.22
N PHE A 92 -2.57 16.98 -13.91
CA PHE A 92 -3.37 18.02 -13.27
C PHE A 92 -2.50 19.06 -12.59
N GLN A 93 -2.99 20.30 -12.57
CA GLN A 93 -2.48 21.30 -11.62
C GLN A 93 -3.09 21.03 -10.22
N PRO A 94 -2.35 21.26 -9.13
CA PRO A 94 -2.82 21.03 -7.76
C PRO A 94 -4.20 21.66 -7.47
N GLU A 95 -4.37 22.94 -7.78
CA GLU A 95 -5.62 23.69 -7.56
C GLU A 95 -6.80 23.13 -8.38
N GLU A 96 -6.54 22.76 -9.63
CA GLU A 96 -7.54 22.16 -10.49
C GLU A 96 -8.01 20.81 -9.95
N PHE A 97 -7.05 19.96 -9.56
CA PHE A 97 -7.33 18.65 -9.03
C PHE A 97 -8.11 18.73 -7.71
N ALA A 98 -7.68 19.60 -6.79
CA ALA A 98 -8.33 19.76 -5.49
C ALA A 98 -9.81 20.17 -5.65
N ARG A 99 -10.11 21.10 -6.57
CA ARG A 99 -11.49 21.49 -6.87
C ARG A 99 -12.31 20.36 -7.48
N LEU A 100 -11.72 19.59 -8.40
CA LEU A 100 -12.39 18.41 -8.97
C LEU A 100 -12.72 17.38 -7.88
N PHE A 101 -11.78 17.08 -6.99
CA PHE A 101 -12.00 16.12 -5.91
C PHE A 101 -13.10 16.58 -4.95
N VAL A 102 -13.12 17.86 -4.56
CA VAL A 102 -14.19 18.40 -3.69
C VAL A 102 -15.57 18.23 -4.34
N GLN A 103 -15.70 18.42 -5.65
CA GLN A 103 -16.96 18.15 -6.36
C GLN A 103 -17.37 16.67 -6.30
N LEU A 104 -16.41 15.74 -6.38
CA LEU A 104 -16.69 14.30 -6.21
C LEU A 104 -17.12 14.00 -4.76
N TYR A 105 -16.50 14.66 -3.78
CA TYR A 105 -16.80 14.52 -2.37
C TYR A 105 -18.21 15.05 -2.02
N GLU A 106 -18.54 16.27 -2.45
CA GLU A 106 -19.85 16.89 -2.20
C GLU A 106 -21.01 16.13 -2.85
N ARG A 107 -20.75 15.44 -3.97
CA ARG A 107 -21.73 14.56 -4.64
C ARG A 107 -21.80 13.16 -4.02
N GLY A 108 -21.02 12.89 -2.97
CA GLY A 108 -20.96 11.60 -2.32
C GLY A 108 -20.38 10.49 -3.22
N ILE A 109 -19.62 10.82 -4.26
CA ILE A 109 -18.97 9.83 -5.14
C ILE A 109 -17.74 9.24 -4.42
N ALA A 110 -16.98 10.10 -3.75
CA ALA A 110 -15.82 9.73 -2.95
C ALA A 110 -15.95 10.30 -1.53
N GLU A 111 -15.40 9.60 -0.55
CA GLU A 111 -15.40 10.01 0.88
C GLU A 111 -13.98 10.27 1.40
N GLY A 112 -12.97 9.84 0.65
CA GLY A 112 -11.56 10.08 0.91
C GLY A 112 -10.74 9.96 -0.37
N ILE A 113 -9.46 10.29 -0.27
CA ILE A 113 -8.53 10.27 -1.39
C ILE A 113 -7.25 9.51 -1.05
N PHE A 114 -6.79 8.70 -2.01
CA PHE A 114 -5.41 8.28 -2.16
C PHE A 114 -4.82 9.04 -3.34
N ILE A 115 -3.77 9.82 -3.09
CA ILE A 115 -3.09 10.58 -4.16
C ILE A 115 -1.63 10.16 -4.26
N SER A 116 -1.24 9.84 -5.50
CA SER A 116 0.11 9.53 -5.91
C SER A 116 0.44 10.31 -7.19
N SER A 117 1.58 10.04 -7.82
CA SER A 117 2.01 10.69 -9.05
C SER A 117 3.09 9.86 -9.74
N GLY A 118 3.19 9.95 -11.06
CA GLY A 118 4.47 9.77 -11.74
C GLY A 118 5.42 10.92 -11.40
N MET A 119 6.72 10.73 -11.63
CA MET A 119 7.73 11.75 -11.34
C MET A 119 8.06 12.57 -12.59
N ALA A 120 7.66 13.85 -12.58
CA ALA A 120 7.88 14.77 -13.69
C ALA A 120 8.75 15.94 -13.22
N GLY A 121 10.05 15.87 -13.50
CA GLY A 121 11.03 16.86 -13.06
C GLY A 121 11.53 16.61 -11.64
N GLY A 122 11.79 15.35 -11.29
CA GLY A 122 12.38 14.94 -10.01
C GLY A 122 11.39 14.67 -8.87
N GLY A 123 11.89 13.93 -7.87
CA GLY A 123 11.15 13.55 -6.66
C GLY A 123 10.69 14.75 -5.83
N ILE A 124 11.60 15.69 -5.58
CA ILE A 124 11.35 16.91 -4.79
C ILE A 124 10.17 17.70 -5.37
N ARG A 125 10.25 18.09 -6.64
CA ARG A 125 9.18 18.85 -7.32
C ARG A 125 7.85 18.10 -7.34
N THR A 126 7.91 16.77 -7.53
CA THR A 126 6.70 15.94 -7.54
C THR A 126 6.05 15.92 -6.16
N GLN A 127 6.85 15.79 -5.10
CA GLN A 127 6.36 15.79 -3.72
C GLN A 127 5.78 17.16 -3.32
N ASP A 128 6.39 18.27 -3.74
CA ASP A 128 5.86 19.62 -3.50
C ASP A 128 4.45 19.78 -4.07
N ARG A 129 4.21 19.31 -5.30
CA ARG A 129 2.89 19.40 -5.94
C ARG A 129 1.84 18.54 -5.23
N LEU A 130 2.22 17.37 -4.72
CA LEU A 130 1.34 16.52 -3.94
C LEU A 130 0.98 17.17 -2.61
N ILE A 131 1.97 17.75 -1.91
CA ILE A 131 1.77 18.52 -0.67
C ILE A 131 0.84 19.71 -0.95
N GLU A 132 1.13 20.52 -1.96
CA GLU A 132 0.32 21.68 -2.35
C GLU A 132 -1.14 21.28 -2.60
N THR A 133 -1.37 20.16 -3.30
CA THR A 133 -2.71 19.64 -3.56
C THR A 133 -3.47 19.35 -2.25
N ILE A 134 -2.82 18.69 -1.30
CA ILE A 134 -3.43 18.38 0.00
C ILE A 134 -3.59 19.63 0.87
N GLU A 135 -2.66 20.59 0.82
CA GLU A 135 -2.80 21.86 1.53
C GLU A 135 -3.98 22.69 1.02
N ILE A 136 -4.20 22.73 -0.30
CA ILE A 136 -5.38 23.37 -0.90
C ILE A 136 -6.64 22.68 -0.39
N LEU A 137 -6.68 21.34 -0.41
CA LEU A 137 -7.82 20.58 0.12
C LEU A 137 -8.08 20.91 1.60
N ARG A 138 -7.07 20.84 2.45
CA ARG A 138 -7.19 21.00 3.91
C ARG A 138 -7.51 22.44 4.31
N PHE A 139 -6.74 23.40 3.79
CA PHE A 139 -6.71 24.76 4.33
C PHE A 139 -7.47 25.79 3.50
N LYS A 140 -7.61 25.58 2.17
CA LYS A 140 -8.39 26.49 1.31
C LYS A 140 -9.82 26.00 1.09
N LEU A 141 -10.00 24.69 0.85
CA LEU A 141 -11.30 24.10 0.55
C LEU A 141 -11.97 23.42 1.75
N GLY A 142 -11.30 23.37 2.92
CA GLY A 142 -11.88 22.88 4.18
C GLY A 142 -12.20 21.38 4.19
N PHE A 143 -11.59 20.58 3.31
CA PHE A 143 -11.80 19.14 3.25
C PHE A 143 -11.24 18.46 4.51
N ARG A 144 -12.10 17.77 5.26
CA ARG A 144 -11.76 17.07 6.51
C ARG A 144 -11.86 15.54 6.42
N GLY A 145 -12.11 15.00 5.23
CA GLY A 145 -12.16 13.55 5.01
C GLY A 145 -10.76 12.92 4.96
N TYR A 146 -10.72 11.61 4.75
CA TYR A 146 -9.49 10.81 4.81
C TYR A 146 -8.55 11.10 3.64
N VAL A 147 -7.25 11.30 3.93
CA VAL A 147 -6.16 11.49 2.95
C VAL A 147 -5.07 10.44 3.16
N HIS A 148 -4.84 9.62 2.15
CA HIS A 148 -3.64 8.80 2.01
C HIS A 148 -2.71 9.45 0.98
N LEU A 149 -1.56 9.93 1.44
CA LEU A 149 -0.60 10.67 0.63
C LEU A 149 0.66 9.83 0.38
N LYS A 150 0.98 9.56 -0.88
CA LYS A 150 2.23 8.86 -1.22
C LYS A 150 3.42 9.81 -1.06
N ILE A 151 4.51 9.28 -0.50
CA ILE A 151 5.82 9.91 -0.48
C ILE A 151 6.62 9.39 -1.66
N MET A 152 7.04 10.32 -2.51
CA MET A 152 7.72 10.00 -3.76
C MET A 152 9.22 9.71 -3.53
N PRO A 153 9.83 8.81 -4.32
CA PRO A 153 11.27 8.59 -4.29
C PRO A 153 12.04 9.90 -4.49
N GLY A 154 12.98 10.19 -3.59
CA GLY A 154 13.76 11.43 -3.61
C GLY A 154 13.09 12.62 -2.91
N ALA A 155 11.97 12.42 -2.22
CA ALA A 155 11.41 13.42 -1.30
C ALA A 155 12.40 13.72 -0.16
N GLU A 156 12.45 14.98 0.27
CA GLU A 156 13.31 15.42 1.38
C GLU A 156 12.62 15.24 2.74
N ARG A 157 13.41 15.19 3.82
CA ARG A 157 12.90 15.04 5.19
C ARG A 157 11.83 16.08 5.55
N ALA A 158 12.03 17.35 5.16
CA ALA A 158 11.06 18.41 5.41
C ALA A 158 9.73 18.18 4.67
N GLN A 159 9.78 17.61 3.46
CA GLN A 159 8.59 17.26 2.70
C GLN A 159 7.86 16.07 3.32
N VAL A 160 8.60 15.07 3.84
CA VAL A 160 8.02 13.95 4.59
C VAL A 160 7.31 14.44 5.86
N GLU A 161 7.95 15.31 6.62
CA GLU A 161 7.36 15.94 7.81
C GLU A 161 6.09 16.71 7.46
N ARG A 162 6.14 17.54 6.41
CA ARG A 162 4.97 18.30 5.99
C ARG A 162 3.83 17.42 5.50
N ALA A 163 4.13 16.38 4.72
CA ALA A 163 3.16 15.37 4.30
C ALA A 163 2.52 14.68 5.51
N MET A 164 3.30 14.37 6.54
CA MET A 164 2.78 13.78 7.78
C MET A 164 1.86 14.74 8.55
N GLN A 165 2.09 16.05 8.49
CA GLN A 165 1.23 17.03 9.15
C GLN A 165 -0.16 17.15 8.52
N ILE A 166 -0.33 16.80 7.24
CA ILE A 166 -1.56 17.10 6.48
C ILE A 166 -2.36 15.86 6.04
N ALA A 167 -1.81 14.65 6.21
CA ALA A 167 -2.43 13.38 5.82
C ALA A 167 -2.93 12.55 7.02
N ASP A 168 -3.76 11.54 6.75
CA ASP A 168 -4.17 10.49 7.70
C ASP A 168 -3.28 9.23 7.61
N ARG A 169 -2.74 9.01 6.41
CA ARG A 169 -1.81 7.94 6.10
C ARG A 169 -0.78 8.41 5.10
N VAL A 170 0.46 7.97 5.30
CA VAL A 170 1.54 8.15 4.33
C VAL A 170 2.09 6.80 3.87
N SER A 171 2.48 6.69 2.61
CA SER A 171 3.12 5.47 2.06
C SER A 171 4.40 5.76 1.31
N VAL A 172 5.35 4.83 1.40
CA VAL A 172 6.50 4.75 0.49
C VAL A 172 6.50 3.35 -0.08
N ASN A 173 6.55 3.20 -1.41
CA ASN A 173 6.67 1.87 -2.01
C ASN A 173 8.15 1.48 -2.02
N LEU A 174 8.50 0.45 -1.25
CA LEU A 174 9.83 -0.16 -1.33
C LEU A 174 9.99 -0.97 -2.61
N GLU A 175 8.90 -1.52 -3.15
CA GLU A 175 8.78 -2.29 -4.40
C GLU A 175 9.45 -3.66 -4.34
N ALA A 176 10.61 -3.77 -3.70
CA ALA A 176 11.38 -4.98 -3.52
C ALA A 176 11.88 -5.09 -2.07
N PRO A 177 12.36 -6.26 -1.61
CA PRO A 177 12.85 -6.41 -0.24
C PRO A 177 14.24 -5.81 0.00
N ASN A 178 15.04 -5.60 -1.04
CA ASN A 178 16.41 -5.11 -0.97
C ASN A 178 16.87 -4.46 -2.28
N SER A 179 18.04 -3.80 -2.27
CA SER A 179 18.60 -3.09 -3.44
C SER A 179 18.82 -3.99 -4.67
N GLY A 180 19.25 -5.23 -4.48
CA GLY A 180 19.51 -6.16 -5.58
C GLY A 180 18.24 -6.56 -6.33
N ARG A 181 17.16 -6.83 -5.59
CA ARG A 181 15.82 -7.09 -6.15
C ARG A 181 15.19 -5.83 -6.74
N LEU A 182 15.41 -4.67 -6.10
CA LEU A 182 14.90 -3.39 -6.60
C LEU A 182 15.48 -3.07 -7.98
N ALA A 183 16.76 -3.30 -8.21
CA ALA A 183 17.40 -3.04 -9.51
C ALA A 183 16.76 -3.81 -10.67
N GLN A 184 16.13 -4.96 -10.41
CA GLN A 184 15.42 -5.76 -11.41
C GLN A 184 14.02 -5.23 -11.73
N LEU A 185 13.41 -4.45 -10.82
CA LEU A 185 12.07 -3.88 -10.97
C LEU A 185 12.08 -2.39 -11.34
N ALA A 186 12.99 -1.65 -10.74
CA ALA A 186 13.07 -0.19 -10.79
C ALA A 186 14.54 0.25 -10.76
N PRO A 187 15.30 0.02 -11.85
CA PRO A 187 16.75 0.22 -11.90
C PRO A 187 17.21 1.65 -11.60
N HIS A 188 16.32 2.62 -11.77
CA HIS A 188 16.62 4.03 -11.52
C HIS A 188 16.30 4.49 -10.10
N LYS A 189 15.89 3.59 -9.19
CA LYS A 189 15.59 3.94 -7.79
C LYS A 189 16.68 3.44 -6.86
N GLN A 190 16.94 4.20 -5.79
CA GLN A 190 17.88 3.84 -4.74
C GLN A 190 17.13 3.37 -3.49
N PHE A 191 17.28 2.09 -3.16
CA PHE A 191 16.50 1.45 -2.08
C PHE A 191 16.68 2.15 -0.73
N THR A 192 17.93 2.47 -0.36
CA THR A 192 18.22 3.02 0.97
C THR A 192 17.85 4.50 1.05
N GLU A 193 18.35 5.29 0.10
CA GLU A 193 18.30 6.75 0.12
C GLU A 193 16.91 7.27 -0.26
N GLU A 194 16.30 6.71 -1.29
CA GLU A 194 15.02 7.23 -1.81
C GLU A 194 13.79 6.53 -1.20
N LEU A 195 13.91 5.29 -0.70
CA LEU A 195 12.76 4.51 -0.25
C LEU A 195 12.78 4.20 1.26
N LEU A 196 13.87 3.63 1.78
CA LEU A 196 13.97 3.26 3.20
C LEU A 196 14.18 4.47 4.11
N ALA A 197 14.97 5.47 3.71
CA ALA A 197 15.26 6.66 4.51
C ALA A 197 14.00 7.47 4.85
N PRO A 198 13.06 7.75 3.92
CA PRO A 198 11.78 8.35 4.27
C PRO A 198 10.99 7.59 5.34
N LEU A 199 10.96 6.26 5.29
CA LEU A 199 10.30 5.45 6.33
C LEU A 199 10.98 5.59 7.69
N LYS A 200 12.32 5.71 7.73
CA LYS A 200 13.08 5.99 8.95
C LYS A 200 12.76 7.37 9.52
N TRP A 201 12.71 8.40 8.67
CA TRP A 201 12.33 9.76 9.08
C TRP A 201 10.91 9.81 9.65
N MET A 202 9.96 9.07 9.07
CA MET A 202 8.60 8.99 9.61
C MET A 202 8.56 8.46 11.06
N ASP A 203 9.36 7.45 11.37
CA ASP A 203 9.47 6.92 12.74
C ASP A 203 10.18 7.92 13.67
N GLU A 204 11.26 8.53 13.21
CA GLU A 204 12.01 9.56 13.97
C GLU A 204 11.12 10.76 14.32
N ILE A 205 10.37 11.30 13.34
CA ILE A 205 9.43 12.41 13.54
C ILE A 205 8.37 12.04 14.59
N ARG A 206 7.78 10.85 14.50
CA ARG A 206 6.79 10.38 15.49
C ARG A 206 7.34 10.33 16.91
N ARG A 207 8.63 10.02 17.08
CA ARG A 207 9.28 9.91 18.39
C ARG A 207 9.78 11.24 18.94
N THR A 208 10.17 12.16 18.07
CA THR A 208 10.90 13.38 18.46
C THR A 208 10.05 14.66 18.41
N GLN A 209 8.91 14.63 17.72
CA GLN A 209 8.05 15.79 17.53
C GLN A 209 6.62 15.57 18.06
N SER A 210 5.97 16.68 18.42
CA SER A 210 4.58 16.68 18.90
C SER A 210 3.57 16.61 17.74
N PRO A 211 2.55 15.74 17.81
CA PRO A 211 1.51 15.67 16.79
C PRO A 211 0.57 16.89 16.79
N ALA A 212 0.71 17.83 17.72
CA ALA A 212 -0.12 19.05 17.78
C ALA A 212 -0.02 19.92 16.52
N GLN A 213 1.05 19.77 15.74
CA GLN A 213 1.26 20.46 14.46
C GLN A 213 0.52 19.82 13.29
N THR A 214 -0.05 18.63 13.48
CA THR A 214 -0.83 17.93 12.46
C THR A 214 -2.25 18.50 12.37
N TRP A 215 -2.88 18.34 11.22
CA TRP A 215 -4.21 18.89 10.94
C TRP A 215 -5.32 18.39 11.88
N ASN A 216 -5.12 17.26 12.56
CA ASN A 216 -6.09 16.63 13.47
C ASN A 216 -5.49 16.27 14.85
N GLY A 217 -4.29 16.75 15.17
CA GLY A 217 -3.60 16.47 16.44
C GLY A 217 -3.08 15.03 16.58
N ARG A 218 -2.96 14.25 15.50
CA ARG A 218 -2.48 12.87 15.49
C ARG A 218 -1.54 12.62 14.31
N TRP A 219 -0.41 11.94 14.57
CA TRP A 219 0.48 11.50 13.49
C TRP A 219 -0.22 10.45 12.59
N PRO A 220 0.01 10.49 11.27
CA PRO A 220 -0.59 9.53 10.35
C PRO A 220 0.05 8.16 10.53
N SER A 221 -0.70 7.13 10.15
CA SER A 221 -0.14 5.79 9.97
C SER A 221 0.82 5.76 8.77
N SER A 222 1.82 4.88 8.83
CA SER A 222 2.75 4.65 7.71
C SER A 222 2.61 3.23 7.17
N VAL A 223 2.68 3.10 5.85
CA VAL A 223 2.63 1.81 5.15
C VAL A 223 3.65 1.73 4.03
N THR A 224 3.87 0.52 3.54
CA THR A 224 4.68 0.29 2.34
C THR A 224 4.02 -0.75 1.43
N GLN A 225 4.58 -0.92 0.23
CA GLN A 225 4.17 -1.94 -0.71
C GLN A 225 5.38 -2.59 -1.38
N PHE A 226 5.27 -3.90 -1.61
CA PHE A 226 6.14 -4.71 -2.45
C PHE A 226 5.39 -5.17 -3.72
N VAL A 227 6.13 -5.32 -4.82
CA VAL A 227 5.68 -6.02 -6.03
C VAL A 227 6.25 -7.43 -5.96
N THR A 228 5.39 -8.41 -5.72
CA THR A 228 5.81 -9.78 -5.41
C THR A 228 5.93 -10.64 -6.67
N GLY A 229 7.03 -11.35 -6.81
CA GLY A 229 7.42 -12.28 -7.87
C GLY A 229 8.06 -11.65 -9.10
N GLY A 230 8.04 -10.32 -9.24
CA GLY A 230 8.61 -9.65 -10.42
C GLY A 230 10.15 -9.56 -10.42
N ALA A 231 10.81 -9.84 -9.28
CA ALA A 231 12.28 -9.84 -9.16
C ALA A 231 12.86 -11.22 -8.79
N GLY A 232 12.03 -12.27 -8.82
CA GLY A 232 12.41 -13.61 -8.35
C GLY A 232 12.82 -13.66 -6.87
N GLU A 233 12.32 -12.72 -6.05
CA GLU A 233 12.58 -12.68 -4.62
C GLU A 233 11.80 -13.76 -3.86
N SER A 234 12.39 -14.29 -2.80
CA SER A 234 11.76 -15.29 -1.91
C SER A 234 10.81 -14.65 -0.90
N ASP A 235 9.93 -15.45 -0.31
CA ASP A 235 9.06 -14.98 0.77
C ASP A 235 9.86 -14.65 2.03
N LEU A 236 10.96 -15.36 2.27
CA LEU A 236 11.93 -15.05 3.33
C LEU A 236 12.51 -13.64 3.17
N GLU A 237 12.95 -13.24 1.97
CA GLU A 237 13.46 -11.89 1.72
C GLU A 237 12.39 -10.82 2.03
N LEU A 238 11.16 -11.02 1.53
CA LEU A 238 10.02 -10.11 1.76
C LEU A 238 9.66 -10.00 3.24
N LEU A 239 9.57 -11.12 3.94
CA LEU A 239 9.17 -11.16 5.35
C LEU A 239 10.29 -10.71 6.28
N THR A 240 11.57 -10.89 5.92
CA THR A 240 12.70 -10.30 6.64
C THR A 240 12.58 -8.77 6.67
N THR A 241 12.40 -8.14 5.51
CA THR A 241 12.22 -6.69 5.43
C THR A 241 10.94 -6.26 6.12
N THR A 242 9.83 -7.00 5.95
CA THR A 242 8.57 -6.72 6.63
C THR A 242 8.70 -6.74 8.16
N ALA A 243 9.37 -7.75 8.73
CA ALA A 243 9.63 -7.87 10.15
C ALA A 243 10.44 -6.68 10.68
N TYR A 244 11.49 -6.28 9.95
CA TYR A 244 12.27 -5.10 10.29
C TYR A 244 11.41 -3.83 10.34
N LEU A 245 10.58 -3.61 9.32
CA LEU A 245 9.71 -2.43 9.21
C LEU A 245 8.68 -2.34 10.34
N TYR A 246 8.09 -3.47 10.74
CA TYR A 246 7.16 -3.52 11.87
C TYR A 246 7.88 -3.29 13.20
N ARG A 247 8.99 -3.99 13.44
CA ARG A 247 9.71 -3.96 14.72
C ARG A 247 10.36 -2.60 14.96
N HIS A 248 11.05 -2.05 13.97
CA HIS A 248 11.90 -0.88 14.13
C HIS A 248 11.23 0.42 13.70
N LEU A 249 10.44 0.42 12.62
CA LEU A 249 9.86 1.65 12.06
C LEU A 249 8.36 1.82 12.35
N LYS A 250 7.76 0.84 13.06
CA LYS A 250 6.36 0.86 13.50
C LYS A 250 5.36 1.07 12.36
N LEU A 251 5.65 0.54 11.17
CA LEU A 251 4.71 0.57 10.05
C LEU A 251 3.42 -0.16 10.44
N LYS A 252 2.29 0.39 10.02
CA LYS A 252 0.98 -0.20 10.28
C LYS A 252 0.75 -1.45 9.43
N ARG A 253 1.27 -1.45 8.20
CA ARG A 253 1.09 -2.53 7.22
C ARG A 253 2.13 -2.48 6.10
N ALA A 254 2.57 -3.65 5.66
CA ALA A 254 3.15 -3.87 4.34
C ALA A 254 2.10 -4.48 3.42
N TYR A 255 1.99 -3.97 2.20
CA TYR A 255 1.14 -4.52 1.14
C TYR A 255 1.98 -5.38 0.20
N PHE A 256 1.42 -6.51 -0.19
CA PHE A 256 2.03 -7.44 -1.14
C PHE A 256 1.16 -7.41 -2.38
N SER A 257 1.62 -6.76 -3.43
CA SER A 257 0.91 -6.78 -4.70
C SER A 257 1.54 -7.81 -5.62
N PRO A 258 0.79 -8.83 -6.07
CA PRO A 258 1.31 -9.78 -7.04
C PRO A 258 1.70 -9.06 -8.33
N PHE A 259 2.88 -9.37 -8.84
CA PHE A 259 3.32 -8.95 -10.15
C PHE A 259 2.32 -9.41 -11.22
N LYS A 260 1.99 -8.50 -12.13
CA LYS A 260 1.18 -8.76 -13.31
C LYS A 260 1.95 -8.21 -14.51
N PRO A 261 2.15 -9.01 -15.57
CA PRO A 261 2.77 -8.52 -16.79
C PRO A 261 1.89 -7.44 -17.41
N ILE A 262 2.53 -6.36 -17.87
CA ILE A 262 1.86 -5.25 -18.55
C ILE A 262 2.42 -5.17 -19.97
N PRO A 263 1.57 -5.08 -21.00
CA PRO A 263 2.04 -4.91 -22.38
C PRO A 263 2.95 -3.69 -22.53
N ASP A 264 3.95 -3.81 -23.41
CA ASP A 264 4.93 -2.75 -23.73
C ASP A 264 5.81 -2.39 -22.52
N THR A 265 6.12 -3.40 -21.70
CA THR A 265 7.04 -3.28 -20.57
C THR A 265 8.11 -4.37 -20.62
N PRO A 266 9.32 -4.14 -20.08
CA PRO A 266 10.38 -5.15 -20.12
C PRO A 266 10.03 -6.48 -19.44
N LEU A 267 9.02 -6.51 -18.56
CA LEU A 267 8.57 -7.72 -17.88
C LEU A 267 7.29 -8.32 -18.48
N GLU A 268 6.82 -7.85 -19.63
CA GLU A 268 5.55 -8.30 -20.24
C GLU A 268 5.47 -9.82 -20.48
N ASN A 269 6.62 -10.48 -20.69
CA ASN A 269 6.70 -11.91 -20.97
C ASN A 269 6.95 -12.75 -19.71
N GLN A 270 7.04 -12.13 -18.53
CA GLN A 270 7.15 -12.87 -17.28
C GLN A 270 5.79 -13.42 -16.83
N PRO A 271 5.74 -14.61 -16.22
CA PRO A 271 4.50 -15.16 -15.69
C PRO A 271 3.94 -14.26 -14.56
N PRO A 272 2.62 -14.08 -14.46
CA PRO A 272 2.02 -13.37 -13.34
C PRO A 272 2.25 -14.13 -12.03
N THR A 273 2.39 -13.39 -10.94
CA THR A 273 2.49 -14.00 -9.61
C THR A 273 1.15 -14.60 -9.20
N PRO A 274 1.10 -15.88 -8.76
CA PRO A 274 -0.12 -16.50 -8.32
C PRO A 274 -0.75 -15.77 -7.11
N ALA A 275 -2.06 -15.51 -7.16
CA ALA A 275 -2.80 -14.87 -6.07
C ALA A 275 -2.73 -15.63 -4.73
N ILE A 276 -2.49 -16.95 -4.79
CA ILE A 276 -2.28 -17.78 -3.60
C ILE A 276 -1.06 -17.31 -2.79
N ARG A 277 0.02 -16.90 -3.48
CA ARG A 277 1.24 -16.39 -2.83
C ARG A 277 0.97 -15.08 -2.09
N GLU A 278 0.21 -14.17 -2.69
CA GLU A 278 -0.23 -12.93 -2.04
C GLU A 278 -0.98 -13.23 -0.73
N ARG A 279 -1.91 -14.20 -0.76
CA ARG A 279 -2.66 -14.62 0.43
C ARG A 279 -1.73 -15.15 1.53
N CYS A 280 -0.82 -16.05 1.19
CA CYS A 280 0.14 -16.62 2.14
C CYS A 280 1.04 -15.55 2.77
N LEU A 281 1.54 -14.60 1.97
CA LEU A 281 2.33 -13.46 2.47
C LEU A 281 1.53 -12.58 3.44
N TYR A 282 0.26 -12.30 3.16
CA TYR A 282 -0.58 -11.58 4.12
C TYR A 282 -0.81 -12.36 5.40
N GLN A 283 -1.07 -13.67 5.32
CA GLN A 283 -1.22 -14.53 6.49
C GLN A 283 0.04 -14.48 7.37
N ALA A 284 1.22 -14.70 6.78
CA ALA A 284 2.49 -14.64 7.49
C ALA A 284 2.79 -13.23 8.05
N SER A 285 2.48 -12.17 7.30
CA SER A 285 2.62 -10.79 7.78
C SER A 285 1.75 -10.50 9.00
N PHE A 286 0.52 -11.05 9.05
CA PHE A 286 -0.31 -10.95 10.25
C PHE A 286 0.27 -11.73 11.41
N LEU A 287 0.87 -12.90 11.19
CA LEU A 287 1.53 -13.65 12.26
C LEU A 287 2.66 -12.85 12.91
N LEU A 288 3.52 -12.22 12.09
CA LEU A 288 4.56 -11.32 12.56
C LEU A 288 4.00 -10.13 13.36
N ARG A 289 2.97 -9.48 12.82
CA ARG A 289 2.46 -8.21 13.38
C ARG A 289 1.55 -8.38 14.60
N ASP A 290 0.61 -9.32 14.53
CA ASP A 290 -0.53 -9.41 15.45
C ASP A 290 -0.47 -10.62 16.38
N TYR A 291 0.25 -11.68 16.00
CA TYR A 291 0.37 -12.92 16.78
C TYR A 291 1.71 -13.06 17.50
N GLY A 292 2.64 -12.14 17.26
CA GLY A 292 3.97 -12.14 17.88
C GLY A 292 4.80 -13.34 17.48
N PHE A 293 4.67 -13.82 16.24
CA PHE A 293 5.60 -14.79 15.67
C PHE A 293 6.92 -14.09 15.33
N ASP A 294 8.02 -14.80 15.54
CA ASP A 294 9.33 -14.44 15.03
C ASP A 294 9.51 -14.98 13.58
N LEU A 295 10.47 -14.44 12.85
CA LEU A 295 10.72 -14.84 11.46
C LEU A 295 11.20 -16.29 11.38
N GLU A 296 11.99 -16.71 12.35
CA GLU A 296 12.53 -18.07 12.51
C GLU A 296 11.45 -19.11 12.83
N GLU A 297 10.28 -18.66 13.30
CA GLU A 297 9.10 -19.51 13.48
C GLU A 297 8.34 -19.71 12.16
N MET A 298 8.67 -19.03 11.07
CA MET A 298 7.92 -19.20 9.82
C MET A 298 8.25 -20.53 9.14
N PRO A 299 7.25 -21.25 8.58
CA PRO A 299 7.45 -22.56 7.98
C PRO A 299 8.00 -22.45 6.56
N PHE A 300 9.16 -21.82 6.37
CA PHE A 300 9.80 -21.71 5.06
C PHE A 300 10.27 -23.08 4.54
N GLU A 301 10.14 -23.30 3.25
CA GLU A 301 10.76 -24.42 2.55
C GLU A 301 12.24 -24.12 2.22
N ALA A 302 12.97 -25.10 1.68
CA ALA A 302 14.40 -24.98 1.41
C ALA A 302 14.76 -23.87 0.42
N ASP A 303 13.82 -23.44 -0.42
CA ASP A 303 13.95 -22.33 -1.37
C ASP A 303 13.63 -20.95 -0.76
N GLY A 304 13.27 -20.90 0.52
CA GLY A 304 12.89 -19.68 1.23
C GLY A 304 11.46 -19.20 0.95
N CYS A 305 10.63 -19.99 0.27
CA CYS A 305 9.22 -19.69 0.04
C CYS A 305 8.33 -20.29 1.13
N LEU A 306 7.15 -19.71 1.31
CA LEU A 306 6.12 -20.31 2.17
C LEU A 306 5.35 -21.40 1.39
N PRO A 307 4.93 -22.49 2.07
CA PRO A 307 4.03 -23.47 1.50
C PRO A 307 2.73 -22.81 1.03
N VAL A 308 2.40 -22.95 -0.26
CA VAL A 308 1.23 -22.28 -0.86
C VAL A 308 -0.10 -22.99 -0.59
N GLN A 309 -0.07 -24.27 -0.23
CA GLN A 309 -1.29 -25.09 -0.04
C GLN A 309 -1.80 -25.13 1.40
N ILE A 310 -1.05 -24.57 2.35
CA ILE A 310 -1.37 -24.63 3.78
C ILE A 310 -1.17 -23.25 4.41
N ASP A 311 -2.09 -22.89 5.31
CA ASP A 311 -1.94 -21.64 6.07
C ASP A 311 -0.64 -21.67 6.90
N PRO A 312 0.17 -20.59 6.91
CA PRO A 312 1.45 -20.58 7.63
C PRO A 312 1.33 -20.92 9.12
N LYS A 313 0.24 -20.55 9.79
CA LYS A 313 0.01 -20.88 11.20
C LYS A 313 -0.33 -22.36 11.36
N GLN A 314 -1.10 -22.92 10.44
CA GLN A 314 -1.39 -24.34 10.41
C GLN A 314 -0.15 -25.18 10.12
N ALA A 315 0.67 -24.78 9.16
CA ALA A 315 1.93 -25.45 8.84
C ALA A 315 2.88 -25.45 10.05
N TRP A 316 3.03 -24.30 10.72
CA TRP A 316 3.78 -24.23 11.97
C TRP A 316 3.22 -25.17 13.04
N ALA A 317 1.90 -25.19 13.24
CA ALA A 317 1.26 -26.03 14.25
C ALA A 317 1.42 -27.53 13.95
N GLN A 318 1.38 -27.94 12.69
CA GLN A 318 1.62 -29.33 12.31
C GLN A 318 3.03 -29.80 12.68
N ILE A 319 4.02 -28.92 12.53
CA ILE A 319 5.41 -29.22 12.88
C ILE A 319 5.60 -29.24 14.41
N ASN A 320 4.98 -28.29 15.12
CA ASN A 320 5.32 -28.02 16.52
C ASN A 320 4.34 -28.62 17.56
N LEU A 321 3.08 -28.86 17.19
CA LEU A 321 2.01 -29.28 18.11
C LEU A 321 1.51 -30.71 17.89
N SER A 322 1.73 -31.33 16.72
CA SER A 322 1.17 -32.67 16.39
C SER A 322 1.56 -33.79 17.36
N GLY A 323 2.69 -33.67 18.05
CA GLY A 323 3.13 -34.60 19.10
C GLY A 323 3.11 -34.02 20.52
N ARG A 324 2.67 -32.76 20.67
CA ARG A 324 2.70 -31.99 21.92
C ARG A 324 1.46 -31.09 22.00
N PRO A 325 0.28 -31.67 22.23
CA PRO A 325 -0.95 -30.88 22.29
C PRO A 325 -0.89 -29.88 23.44
N LEU A 326 -1.46 -28.71 23.22
CA LEU A 326 -1.52 -27.62 24.18
C LEU A 326 -2.80 -27.71 25.02
N GLU A 327 -2.69 -27.72 26.35
CA GLU A 327 -3.85 -27.64 27.24
C GLU A 327 -4.34 -26.20 27.36
N VAL A 328 -5.43 -25.88 26.65
CA VAL A 328 -5.95 -24.53 26.46
C VAL A 328 -6.25 -23.81 27.78
N ASN A 329 -6.74 -24.52 28.80
CA ASN A 329 -7.11 -23.92 30.09
C ASN A 329 -5.89 -23.51 30.95
N ARG A 330 -4.68 -23.89 30.54
CA ARG A 330 -3.42 -23.59 31.26
C ARG A 330 -2.42 -22.84 30.39
N ALA A 331 -2.75 -22.62 29.12
CA ALA A 331 -1.86 -22.03 28.14
C ALA A 331 -1.73 -20.52 28.35
N GLU A 332 -0.52 -20.02 28.16
CA GLU A 332 -0.30 -18.58 28.12
C GLU A 332 -0.86 -17.97 26.82
N ARG A 333 -1.12 -16.66 26.82
CA ARG A 333 -1.59 -15.93 25.63
C ARG A 333 -0.74 -16.20 24.40
N ARG A 334 0.59 -16.25 24.56
CA ARG A 334 1.52 -16.50 23.45
C ARG A 334 1.27 -17.87 22.83
N GLU A 335 1.07 -18.90 23.63
CA GLU A 335 0.82 -20.28 23.19
C GLU A 335 -0.54 -20.42 22.52
N LEU A 336 -1.59 -19.81 23.09
CA LEU A 336 -2.92 -19.75 22.46
C LEU A 336 -2.88 -19.13 21.07
N LEU A 337 -2.06 -18.08 20.89
CA LEU A 337 -1.87 -17.43 19.59
C LEU A 337 -1.16 -18.31 18.55
N ARG A 338 -0.58 -19.46 18.93
CA ARG A 338 0.00 -20.42 17.98
C ARG A 338 -1.02 -21.45 17.50
N VAL A 339 -2.14 -21.63 18.20
CA VAL A 339 -3.18 -22.62 17.85
C VAL A 339 -4.00 -22.12 16.65
N PRO A 340 -4.08 -22.88 15.54
CA PRO A 340 -4.92 -22.52 14.39
C PRO A 340 -6.38 -22.27 14.80
N GLY A 341 -6.99 -21.23 14.24
CA GLY A 341 -8.35 -20.82 14.58
C GLY A 341 -8.47 -19.87 15.78
N ILE A 342 -7.46 -19.76 16.65
CA ILE A 342 -7.45 -18.80 17.77
C ILE A 342 -6.77 -17.50 17.35
N GLY A 343 -7.54 -16.42 17.20
CA GLY A 343 -7.04 -15.06 16.97
C GLY A 343 -6.78 -14.28 18.27
N PRO A 344 -6.21 -13.06 18.22
CA PRO A 344 -5.97 -12.22 19.41
C PRO A 344 -7.20 -12.01 20.29
N LYS A 345 -8.36 -11.69 19.68
CA LYS A 345 -9.62 -11.54 20.41
C LYS A 345 -10.09 -12.84 21.08
N SER A 346 -9.90 -13.97 20.40
CA SER A 346 -10.30 -15.28 20.94
C SER A 346 -9.36 -15.72 22.06
N ALA A 347 -8.05 -15.47 21.95
CA ALA A 347 -7.10 -15.74 23.02
C ALA A 347 -7.44 -14.93 24.28
N GLU A 348 -7.83 -13.67 24.13
CA GLU A 348 -8.29 -12.80 25.23
C GLU A 348 -9.63 -13.22 25.84
N ALA A 349 -10.47 -13.96 25.11
CA ALA A 349 -11.74 -14.48 25.63
C ALA A 349 -11.58 -15.82 26.36
N ILE A 350 -10.47 -16.54 26.12
CA ILE A 350 -10.15 -17.82 26.77
C ILE A 350 -9.47 -17.59 28.12
N LEU A 351 -8.60 -16.58 28.20
CA LEU A 351 -7.93 -16.12 29.43
C LEU A 351 -8.89 -15.28 30.28
#